data_AF-A0A972RUH9-F1
#
_entry.id   AF-A0A972RUH9-F1
#
_cell.length_a   1.000
_cell.length_b   1.000
_cell.length_c   1.000
_cell.angle_alpha   90.00
_cell.angle_beta   90.00
_cell.angle_gamma   90.00
#
_symmetry.space_group_name_H-M   'P 1'
#
loop_
_entity.id
_entity.type
_entity.pdbx_description
1 polymer ?
#
loop_
_entity_poly.entity_id
_entity_poly.type
_entity_poly.pdbx_seq_one_letter_code
_entity_poly.pdbx_strand_id
1 'polypeptide(L)' 'MHLKSIKILNFKNLEEAEIIFSKKLNCFTGNNGAGKTNILDAIFYLSFK' A
#
# COMPACT_ATOMS: atom_id res chain seq x y z
N MET A 1 1.24 -11.12 -12.25
CA MET A 1 2.02 -10.22 -11.38
C MET A 1 1.67 -10.51 -9.93
N HIS A 2 2.66 -10.65 -9.03
CA HIS A 2 2.43 -10.86 -7.59
C HIS A 2 3.35 -9.93 -6.79
N LEU A 3 2.76 -8.95 -6.09
CA LEU A 3 3.47 -8.02 -5.24
C LEU A 3 3.76 -8.70 -3.90
N LYS A 4 5.04 -8.92 -3.57
CA LYS A 4 5.48 -9.59 -2.33
C LYS A 4 5.54 -8.61 -1.15
N SER A 5 6.10 -7.44 -1.39
CA SER A 5 6.20 -6.36 -0.41
C SER A 5 6.23 -5.01 -1.10
N ILE A 6 5.89 -3.96 -0.34
CA ILE A 6 6.08 -2.57 -0.74
C ILE A 6 6.62 -1.79 0.47
N LYS A 7 7.61 -0.94 0.21
CA LYS A 7 8.05 0.08 1.15
C LYS A 7 7.63 1.45 0.61
N ILE A 8 6.90 2.20 1.42
CA ILE A 8 6.32 3.50 1.10
C ILE A 8 7.00 4.51 2.02
N LEU A 9 7.55 5.58 1.46
CA LEU A 9 8.22 6.66 2.19
C LEU A 9 7.70 7.99 1.67
N ASN A 10 7.28 8.88 2.58
CA ASN A 10 6.81 10.24 2.29
C ASN A 10 5.79 10.30 1.13
N PHE A 11 4.80 9.39 1.14
CA PHE A 11 3.80 9.30 0.09
C PHE A 11 2.43 9.74 0.61
N LYS A 12 1.99 10.93 0.17
CA LYS A 12 0.76 11.56 0.65
C LYS A 12 0.78 11.68 2.18
N ASN A 13 -0.14 11.02 2.88
CA ASN A 13 -0.22 11.05 4.34
C ASN A 13 0.48 9.87 5.04
N LEU A 14 1.26 9.07 4.29
CA LEU A 14 2.08 7.99 4.84
C LEU A 14 3.53 8.49 4.95
N GLU A 15 4.00 8.74 6.17
CA GLU A 15 5.40 9.09 6.43
C GLU A 15 6.32 7.88 6.14
N GLU A 16 5.99 6.72 6.72
CA GLU A 16 6.62 5.43 6.41
C GLU A 16 5.59 4.30 6.52
N ALA A 17 5.61 3.36 5.58
CA ALA A 17 4.88 2.10 5.69
C ALA A 17 5.64 0.98 5.00
N GLU A 18 5.73 -0.17 5.66
CA GLU A 18 6.24 -1.42 5.09
C GLU A 18 5.15 -2.48 5.18
N ILE A 19 4.81 -3.05 4.03
CA ILE A 19 3.72 -4.04 3.92
C ILE A 19 4.26 -5.28 3.24
N ILE A 20 4.05 -6.42 3.90
CA ILE A 20 4.31 -7.75 3.35
C ILE A 20 2.96 -8.35 2.98
N PHE A 21 2.78 -8.72 1.71
CA PHE A 21 1.51 -9.19 1.20
C PHE A 21 1.36 -10.70 1.36
N SER A 22 0.16 -11.11 1.77
CA SER A 22 -0.30 -12.49 1.66
C SER A 22 -0.50 -12.89 0.20
N LYS A 23 -0.31 -14.17 -0.09
CA LYS A 23 -0.54 -14.77 -1.42
C LYS A 23 -2.02 -14.86 -1.81
N LYS A 24 -2.94 -14.80 -0.84
CA LYS A 24 -4.38 -14.99 -1.08
C LYS A 24 -5.16 -13.68 -1.01
N LEU A 25 -5.37 -13.18 0.19
CA LEU A 25 -6.20 -12.01 0.47
C LEU A 25 -5.45 -11.05 1.37
N ASN A 26 -5.53 -9.76 1.04
CA ASN A 26 -5.00 -8.67 1.85
C ASN A 26 -6.14 -7.67 2.08
N CYS A 27 -6.41 -7.33 3.34
CA CYS A 27 -7.46 -6.40 3.72
C CYS A 27 -6.85 -5.21 4.45
N PHE A 28 -7.05 -4.01 3.91
CA PHE A 28 -6.66 -2.77 4.56
C PHE A 28 -7.86 -2.21 5.32
N THR A 29 -7.75 -2.10 6.65
CA THR A 29 -8.84 -1.66 7.54
C THR A 29 -8.38 -0.49 8.43
N GLY A 30 -9.33 0.25 8.99
CA GLY A 30 -9.07 1.42 9.83
C GLY A 30 -9.94 2.63 9.48
N ASN A 31 -9.82 3.70 10.26
CA ASN A 31 -10.66 4.90 10.13
C ASN A 31 -10.42 5.69 8.82
N ASN A 32 -11.35 6.57 8.46
CA ASN A 32 -11.14 7.50 7.37
C ASN A 32 -9.86 8.33 7.62
N GLY A 33 -9.09 8.60 6.58
CA GLY A 33 -7.79 9.27 6.70
C GLY A 33 -6.63 8.40 7.16
N ALA A 34 -6.83 7.13 7.55
CA ALA A 34 -5.73 6.26 8.01
C ALA A 34 -4.78 5.75 6.90
N GLY A 35 -4.87 6.26 5.66
CA GLY A 35 -3.91 5.95 4.59
C GLY A 35 -4.21 4.70 3.74
N LYS A 36 -5.34 4.00 3.95
CA LYS A 36 -5.73 2.80 3.16
C LYS A 36 -5.76 3.04 1.66
N THR A 37 -6.42 4.11 1.21
CA THR A 37 -6.48 4.46 -0.22
C THR A 37 -5.09 4.83 -0.75
N ASN A 38 -4.26 5.46 0.07
CA ASN A 38 -2.90 5.84 -0.33
C ASN A 38 -1.99 4.63 -0.54
N ILE A 39 -2.20 3.54 0.21
CA ILE A 39 -1.55 2.24 -0.06
C ILE A 39 -1.95 1.72 -1.44
N LEU A 40 -3.25 1.74 -1.77
CA LEU A 40 -3.74 1.31 -3.08
C LEU A 40 -3.21 2.19 -4.22
N ASP A 41 -3.10 3.50 -4.00
CA ASP A 41 -2.50 4.42 -4.96
C ASP A 41 -1.01 4.10 -5.19
N ALA A 42 -0.24 3.82 -4.14
CA ALA A 42 1.16 3.43 -4.28
C ALA A 42 1.31 2.14 -5.11
N ILE A 43 0.44 1.15 -4.89
CA ILE A 43 0.39 -0.09 -5.69
C ILE A 43 0.03 0.22 -7.16
N PHE A 44 -0.93 1.11 -7.38
CA PHE A 44 -1.34 1.54 -8.72
C PHE A 44 -0.20 2.22 -9.47
N TYR A 45 0.56 3.11 -8.83
CA TYR A 45 1.74 3.74 -9.43
C TYR A 45 2.81 2.74 -9.87
N LEU A 46 3.01 1.65 -9.13
CA LEU A 46 3.93 0.58 -9.52
C LEU A 46 3.46 -0.19 -10.77
N SER A 47 2.16 -0.16 -11.08
CA SER A 47 1.58 -0.91 -12.19
C SER A 47 1.81 -0.25 -13.56
N PHE A 48 2.30 1.00 -13.60
CA PHE A 48 2.67 1.71 -14.85
C PHE A 48 4.14 1.54 -15.25
N LYS A 49 4.89 0.74 -14.50
CA LYS A 49 6.27 0.39 -14.83
C LYS A 49 6.38 -1.05 -15.35
#